data_AF-A0A5D0WFC0-F1
#
_entry.id   AF-A0A5D0WFC0-F1
#
_cell.length_a   1.000
_cell.length_b   1.000
_cell.length_c   1.000
_cell.angle_alpha   90.00
_cell.angle_beta   90.00
_cell.angle_gamma   90.00
#
_symmetry.space_group_name_H-M   'P 1'
#
loop_
_entity.id
_entity.type
_entity.pdbx_description
1 polymer ?
#
loop_
_entity_poly.entity_id
_entity_poly.type
_entity_poly.pdbx_seq_one_letter_code
_entity_poly.pdbx_strand_id
1 'polypeptide(L)'
;MTDRRLGDWHGAHRGPDGLLDGKAPGKASILNDAQRRALVEAVERGPIPAIHGLVRWRLIDLAHGLYEEFAVSLDETSVSRELTKLGYAK
;
A
#
# COMPACT_ATOMS: atom_id res chain seq x y z
N MET A 1 6.39 -19.64 37.26
CA MET A 1 4.99 -19.82 36.83
C MET A 1 4.49 -18.50 36.27
N THR A 2 4.64 -18.28 34.96
CA THR A 2 3.75 -17.45 34.14
C THR A 2 4.00 -17.73 32.67
N ASP A 3 2.89 -17.95 31.99
CA ASP A 3 2.69 -18.34 30.60
C ASP A 3 3.00 -17.20 29.62
N ARG A 4 3.57 -17.53 28.46
CA ARG A 4 3.24 -16.85 27.20
C ARG A 4 3.55 -17.77 26.01
N ARG A 5 2.53 -18.49 25.54
CA ARG A 5 2.46 -19.03 24.18
C ARG A 5 2.36 -17.90 23.16
N LEU A 6 3.16 -17.98 22.09
CA LEU A 6 2.85 -17.62 20.70
C LEU A 6 4.10 -18.04 19.90
N GLY A 7 4.08 -19.06 19.07
CA GLY A 7 3.12 -19.28 18.00
C GLY A 7 3.89 -19.10 16.69
N ASP A 8 4.58 -20.17 16.30
CA ASP A 8 4.69 -20.67 14.93
C ASP A 8 4.76 -19.62 13.80
N TRP A 9 5.98 -19.26 13.41
CA TRP A 9 6.27 -18.57 12.16
C TRP A 9 6.15 -19.55 10.99
N HIS A 10 4.95 -19.65 10.40
CA HIS A 10 4.78 -20.37 9.15
C HIS A 10 5.38 -19.59 7.97
N GLY A 11 6.06 -20.34 7.10
CA GLY A 11 6.91 -19.83 6.02
C GLY A 11 6.15 -19.13 4.90
N ALA A 12 6.89 -18.28 4.18
CA ALA A 12 6.48 -17.77 2.88
C ALA A 12 7.32 -18.44 1.80
N HIS A 13 6.61 -19.18 0.96
CA HIS A 13 7.12 -20.02 -0.11
C HIS A 13 7.74 -19.21 -1.24
N ARG A 14 8.80 -19.78 -1.81
CA ARG A 14 9.51 -19.33 -3.01
C ARG A 14 8.56 -19.18 -4.22
N GLY A 15 8.64 -18.04 -4.89
CA GLY A 15 8.23 -17.85 -6.29
C GLY A 15 9.18 -16.82 -6.93
N PRO A 16 9.88 -17.14 -8.03
CA PRO A 16 10.85 -16.24 -8.65
C PRO A 16 10.21 -15.34 -9.71
N ASP A 17 11.00 -14.37 -10.15
CA ASP A 17 10.80 -13.43 -11.27
C ASP A 17 10.03 -12.14 -10.99
N GLY A 18 10.83 -11.14 -10.63
CA GLY A 18 10.46 -9.73 -10.64
C GLY A 18 11.67 -8.85 -10.39
N LEU A 19 12.79 -9.13 -11.08
CA LEU A 19 13.97 -8.26 -11.07
C LEU A 19 13.60 -6.91 -11.70
N LEU A 20 13.19 -5.96 -10.88
CA LEU A 20 13.32 -4.54 -11.20
C LEU A 20 14.34 -3.96 -10.23
N ASP A 21 15.59 -4.10 -10.65
CA ASP A 21 16.73 -3.45 -10.02
C ASP A 21 16.52 -1.93 -10.11
N GLY A 22 16.28 -1.31 -8.97
CA GLY A 22 15.79 0.05 -8.91
C GLY A 22 16.05 0.68 -7.55
N LYS A 23 17.33 0.93 -7.24
CA LYS A 23 17.82 1.96 -6.32
C LYS A 23 17.24 1.92 -4.89
N ALA A 24 18.07 1.46 -3.95
CA ALA A 24 17.87 1.36 -2.49
C ALA A 24 16.59 2.02 -1.93
N PRO A 25 15.66 1.25 -1.33
CA PRO A 25 14.46 1.83 -0.76
C PRO A 25 14.87 2.58 0.51
N GLY A 26 14.91 3.91 0.43
CA GLY A 26 14.90 4.73 1.63
C GLY A 26 13.76 4.29 2.55
N LYS A 27 14.02 4.27 3.87
CA LYS A 27 13.14 3.85 4.99
C LYS A 27 11.99 2.91 4.58
N ALA A 28 12.11 1.63 4.95
CA ALA A 28 11.17 0.55 4.65
C ALA A 28 9.73 1.05 4.54
N SER A 29 9.16 0.92 3.34
CA SER A 29 7.76 1.30 3.08
C SER A 29 6.86 0.51 4.02
N ILE A 30 5.86 1.19 4.57
CA ILE A 30 4.82 0.54 5.39
C ILE A 30 3.99 -0.40 4.51
N LEU A 31 3.91 -0.12 3.21
CA LEU A 31 3.23 -0.94 2.22
C LEU A 31 4.16 -2.00 1.65
N ASN A 32 3.66 -3.23 1.59
CA ASN A 32 4.28 -4.28 0.78
C ASN A 32 4.02 -4.05 -0.72
N ASP A 33 4.67 -4.85 -1.57
CA ASP A 33 4.58 -4.66 -3.03
C ASP A 33 3.17 -4.86 -3.58
N ALA A 34 2.38 -5.77 -3.01
CA ALA A 34 0.99 -5.99 -3.42
C ALA A 34 0.10 -4.77 -3.11
N GLN A 35 0.23 -4.22 -1.91
CA GLN A 35 -0.50 -3.02 -1.48
C GLN A 35 -0.09 -1.79 -2.29
N ARG A 36 1.22 -1.66 -2.59
CA ARG A 36 1.75 -0.61 -3.46
C ARG A 36 1.16 -0.70 -4.86
N ARG A 37 1.07 -1.90 -5.42
CA ARG A 37 0.47 -2.14 -6.73
C ARG A 37 -1.02 -1.80 -6.73
N ALA A 38 -1.75 -2.22 -5.71
CA ALA A 38 -3.16 -1.87 -5.55
C ALA A 38 -3.37 -0.35 -5.44
N LEU A 39 -2.49 0.36 -4.71
CA LEU A 39 -2.49 1.82 -4.65
C LEU A 39 -2.31 2.45 -6.03
N VAL A 40 -1.35 1.97 -6.82
CA VAL A 40 -1.12 2.44 -8.20
C VAL A 40 -2.35 2.20 -9.07
N GLU A 41 -2.89 0.98 -9.05
CA GLU A 41 -4.07 0.62 -9.85
C GLU A 41 -5.29 1.46 -9.46
N ALA A 42 -5.46 1.79 -8.18
CA ALA A 42 -6.50 2.69 -7.71
C ALA A 42 -6.32 4.10 -8.27
N VAL A 43 -5.10 4.65 -8.20
CA VAL A 43 -4.78 5.98 -8.74
C VAL A 43 -5.03 6.04 -10.24
N GLU A 44 -4.60 5.03 -11.01
CA GLU A 44 -4.77 4.98 -12.46
C GLU A 44 -6.22 4.81 -12.88
N ARG A 45 -6.98 3.96 -12.17
CA ARG A 45 -8.41 3.76 -12.41
C ARG A 45 -9.21 5.04 -12.14
N GLY A 46 -8.76 5.86 -11.20
CA GLY A 46 -9.48 7.05 -10.77
C GLY A 46 -10.75 6.71 -9.98
N PRO A 47 -11.40 7.72 -9.36
CA PRO A 47 -12.66 7.51 -8.66
C PRO A 47 -13.79 7.31 -9.67
N ILE A 48 -14.66 6.34 -9.38
CA ILE A 48 -15.95 6.16 -10.05
C ILE A 48 -16.91 7.26 -9.55
N PRO A 49 -17.30 8.26 -10.38
CA PRO A 49 -18.05 9.42 -9.88
C PRO A 49 -19.41 9.07 -9.29
N ALA A 50 -20.08 8.05 -9.84
CA ALA A 50 -21.40 7.60 -9.38
C ALA A 50 -21.37 6.95 -7.99
N ILE A 51 -20.22 6.43 -7.55
CA ILE A 51 -20.07 5.73 -6.27
C ILE A 51 -19.40 6.65 -5.25
N HIS A 52 -18.29 7.28 -5.63
CA HIS A 52 -17.47 8.07 -4.70
C HIS A 52 -17.85 9.56 -4.66
N GLY A 53 -18.63 10.07 -5.63
CA GLY A 53 -19.04 11.48 -5.69
C GLY A 53 -17.89 12.47 -5.96
N LEU A 54 -16.71 11.97 -6.34
CA LEU A 54 -15.50 12.75 -6.57
C LEU A 54 -14.96 12.47 -7.97
N VAL A 55 -14.38 13.50 -8.61
CA VAL A 55 -13.77 13.41 -9.96
C VAL A 55 -12.27 13.11 -9.88
N ARG A 56 -11.64 13.37 -8.73
CA ARG A 56 -10.24 13.08 -8.47
C ARG A 56 -10.10 12.47 -7.09
N TRP A 57 -9.25 11.46 -6.95
CA TRP A 57 -8.91 10.92 -5.65
C TRP A 57 -8.32 11.99 -4.74
N ARG A 58 -8.75 11.98 -3.48
CA ARG A 58 -8.04 12.63 -2.38
C ARG A 58 -7.15 11.58 -1.71
N LEU A 59 -6.11 12.05 -1.01
CA LEU A 59 -5.19 11.15 -0.30
C LEU A 59 -5.93 10.32 0.77
N ILE A 60 -6.92 10.92 1.44
CA ILE A 60 -7.76 10.23 2.42
C ILE A 60 -8.58 9.09 1.80
N ASP A 61 -9.05 9.23 0.56
CA ASP A 61 -9.82 8.19 -0.11
C ASP A 61 -8.93 6.98 -0.44
N LEU A 62 -7.68 7.23 -0.87
CA LEU A 62 -6.71 6.18 -1.13
C LEU A 62 -6.27 5.48 0.18
N ALA A 63 -6.15 6.22 1.27
CA ALA A 63 -5.92 5.66 2.59
C ALA A 63 -7.08 4.76 3.04
N HIS A 64 -8.32 5.19 2.82
CA HIS A 64 -9.50 4.38 3.10
C HIS A 64 -9.55 3.11 2.24
N GLY A 65 -9.27 3.20 0.94
CA GLY A 65 -9.21 2.01 0.08
C GLY A 65 -8.17 0.98 0.54
N LEU A 66 -7.00 1.44 0.98
CA LEU A 66 -5.97 0.57 1.58
C LEU A 66 -6.42 -0.08 2.90
N TYR A 67 -7.21 0.63 3.69
CA TYR A 67 -7.79 0.08 4.91
C TYR A 67 -8.89 -0.94 4.61
N GLU A 68 -9.80 -0.65 3.69
CA GLU A 68 -10.90 -1.55 3.34
C GLU A 68 -10.41 -2.86 2.71
N GLU A 69 -9.40 -2.79 1.84
CA GLU A 69 -8.90 -3.96 1.11
C GLU A 69 -7.84 -4.75 1.90
N PHE A 70 -6.97 -4.05 2.65
CA PHE A 70 -5.79 -4.68 3.29
C PHE A 70 -5.72 -4.50 4.80
N ALA A 71 -6.70 -3.84 5.44
CA ALA A 71 -6.67 -3.46 6.85
C ALA A 71 -5.42 -2.63 7.24
N VAL A 72 -4.84 -1.91 6.28
CA VAL A 72 -3.67 -1.06 6.51
C VAL A 72 -4.11 0.38 6.77
N SER A 73 -3.90 0.85 7.99
CA SER A 73 -4.17 2.24 8.37
C SER A 73 -2.97 3.13 8.04
N LEU A 74 -3.12 4.04 7.08
CA LEU A 74 -2.15 5.09 6.78
C LEU A 74 -2.79 6.47 6.92
N ASP A 75 -1.98 7.46 7.30
CA ASP A 75 -2.35 8.87 7.17
C ASP A 75 -2.09 9.40 5.75
N GLU A 76 -2.67 10.55 5.42
CA GLU A 76 -2.51 11.20 4.10
C GLU A 76 -1.06 11.51 3.75
N THR A 77 -0.21 11.82 4.74
CA THR A 77 1.22 12.12 4.53
C THR A 77 1.97 10.86 4.11
N SER A 78 1.66 9.72 4.73
CA SER A 78 2.22 8.41 4.39
C SER A 78 1.82 7.99 2.99
N VAL A 79 0.55 8.15 2.62
CA VAL A 79 0.08 7.90 1.24
C VAL A 79 0.79 8.83 0.24
N SER A 80 0.85 10.13 0.53
CA SER A 80 1.56 11.11 -0.31
C SER A 80 3.01 10.73 -0.56
N ARG A 81 3.74 10.32 0.49
CA ARG A 81 5.14 9.88 0.36
C ARG A 81 5.28 8.64 -0.51
N GLU A 82 4.38 7.67 -0.41
CA GLU A 82 4.41 6.50 -1.28
C GLU A 82 4.10 6.89 -2.73
N LEU A 83 3.14 7.79 -2.98
CA LEU A 83 2.86 8.30 -4.32
C LEU A 83 4.04 9.09 -4.90
N THR A 84 4.77 9.88 -4.10
CA THR A 84 5.99 10.58 -4.55
C THR A 84 7.10 9.60 -4.90
N LYS A 85 7.31 8.55 -4.08
CA LYS A 85 8.28 7.48 -4.39
C LYS A 85 7.93 6.73 -5.68
N LEU A 86 6.63 6.61 -5.98
CA LEU A 86 6.10 5.99 -7.18
C LEU A 86 6.05 6.93 -8.40
N GLY A 87 6.30 8.23 -8.23
CA GLY A 87 6.28 9.22 -9.31
C GLY A 87 4.90 9.80 -9.66
N TYR A 88 3.86 9.53 -8.87
CA TYR A 88 2.50 10.04 -9.10
C TYR A 88 2.23 11.39 -8.41
N ALA A 89 3.07 11.79 -7.45
CA ALA A 89 2.99 13.06 -6.75
C ALA A 89 4.35 13.77 -6.74
N LYS A 90 4.33 15.10 -6.74
CA LYS A 90 5.52 15.96 -6.71
C LYS A 90 5.77 16.51 -5.31
#